data_AF-A0A482ZWA3-F1
#
_entry.id   AF-A0A482ZWA3-F1
#
_cell.length_a   1.000
_cell.length_b   1.000
_cell.length_c   1.000
_cell.angle_alpha   90.00
_cell.angle_beta   90.00
_cell.angle_gamma   90.00
#
_symmetry.space_group_name_H-M   'P 1'
#
loop_
_entity.id
_entity.type
_entity.pdbx_description
1 polymer ?
#
loop_
_entity_poly.entity_id
_entity_poly.type
_entity_poly.pdbx_seq_one_letter_code
_entity_poly.pdbx_strand_id
1 'polypeptide(L)'
;MARAFFGASVMTMSASDNPNLGGVTDMGAMFAVARAFNQDIGSWNVARVTDMSSMFADTRDFNQDIGDWNVARVTNMGSMFSSTSAFNQDIGSWNVARVTNMFSMFNGASAFNQDIGGWNVARVTTMNFMFNDTSAFNQDIGGWNVTSVTDMFEMFVNANAFNQNLGRWYVDETVNNEQGMLQTANPDYNGFNDLNVLNFNFVAQNAVLRDQNPSYALATDAAAEGTDNARFTLVSNTLSFKSGMAADGTYTVRIAIDSVDFGSSNSIELIIVVAAPTVTSIVRTSPTDETTNADTLIWTVTFSKNVQNVDASDFTLSGTTATPTVTGSGAVYLVTVTGGDLAELNGTVTLAFADHQNIADTTDNVNCHHTHRR
;
A
#
# COMPACT_ATOMS: atom_id res chain seq x y z
N MET A 1 -27.49 23.97 -18.55
CA MET A 1 -28.45 23.58 -17.49
C MET A 1 -27.96 24.01 -16.11
N ALA A 2 -26.79 24.65 -16.01
CA ALA A 2 -26.29 25.20 -14.76
C ALA A 2 -27.35 26.02 -14.01
N ARG A 3 -27.48 25.77 -12.71
CA ARG A 3 -28.37 26.46 -11.77
C ARG A 3 -29.87 26.45 -12.11
N ALA A 4 -30.33 25.64 -13.05
CA ALA A 4 -31.72 25.68 -13.53
C ALA A 4 -32.77 25.47 -12.42
N PHE A 5 -32.45 24.68 -11.40
CA PHE A 5 -33.32 24.36 -10.26
C PHE A 5 -32.64 24.68 -8.91
N PHE A 6 -31.69 25.62 -8.92
CA PHE A 6 -31.01 26.06 -7.71
C PHE A 6 -32.03 26.57 -6.67
N GLY A 7 -31.99 26.01 -5.46
CA GLY A 7 -32.86 26.39 -4.36
C GLY A 7 -34.33 26.02 -4.53
N ALA A 8 -34.66 25.14 -5.50
CA ALA A 8 -36.03 24.67 -5.69
C ALA A 8 -36.47 23.77 -4.52
N SER A 9 -36.94 24.38 -3.45
CA SER A 9 -37.22 23.75 -2.16
C SER A 9 -38.45 22.82 -2.15
N VAL A 10 -39.30 22.89 -3.17
CA VAL A 10 -40.51 22.06 -3.33
C VAL A 10 -40.63 21.61 -4.79
N MET A 11 -39.59 20.97 -5.31
CA MET A 11 -39.57 20.49 -6.68
C MET A 11 -40.30 19.15 -6.80
N THR A 12 -41.42 19.13 -7.52
CA THR A 12 -42.05 17.90 -7.99
C THR A 12 -41.83 17.82 -9.50
N MET A 13 -41.21 16.73 -9.98
CA MET A 13 -41.08 16.49 -11.41
C MET A 13 -42.28 15.63 -11.85
N SER A 14 -43.16 16.23 -12.64
CA SER A 14 -44.33 15.55 -13.22
C SER A 14 -44.14 15.17 -14.69
N ALA A 15 -42.96 15.41 -15.25
CA ALA A 15 -42.63 15.05 -16.63
C ALA A 15 -42.52 13.52 -16.76
N SER A 16 -43.19 12.95 -17.76
CA SER A 16 -43.18 11.51 -18.05
C SER A 16 -42.09 11.10 -19.04
N ASP A 17 -41.36 12.08 -19.59
CA ASP A 17 -40.31 11.91 -20.59
C ASP A 17 -38.94 12.33 -20.07
N ASN A 18 -37.90 11.76 -20.67
CA ASN A 18 -36.53 12.14 -20.34
C ASN A 18 -36.17 13.45 -21.06
N PRO A 19 -35.56 14.43 -20.36
CA PRO A 19 -35.18 15.67 -21.00
C PRO A 19 -34.12 15.43 -22.09
N ASN A 20 -34.22 16.16 -23.19
CA ASN A 20 -33.18 16.15 -24.22
C ASN A 20 -31.97 16.97 -23.76
N LEU A 21 -30.96 16.27 -23.25
CA LEU A 21 -29.71 16.85 -22.76
C LEU A 21 -28.56 16.78 -23.80
N GLY A 22 -28.86 16.40 -25.04
CA GLY A 22 -27.87 16.16 -26.10
C GLY A 22 -27.04 17.38 -26.53
N GLY A 23 -27.37 18.58 -26.05
CA GLY A 23 -26.57 19.80 -26.22
C GLY A 23 -25.97 20.36 -24.92
N VAL A 24 -26.20 19.71 -23.79
CA VAL A 24 -25.82 20.23 -22.47
C VAL A 24 -24.42 19.78 -22.12
N THR A 25 -23.53 20.74 -21.86
CA THR A 25 -22.16 20.50 -21.38
C THR A 25 -21.97 20.90 -19.92
N ASP A 26 -22.90 21.67 -19.35
CA ASP A 26 -22.80 22.26 -18.01
C ASP A 26 -24.10 22.06 -17.22
N MET A 27 -23.99 21.32 -16.13
CA MET A 27 -25.01 21.04 -15.12
C MET A 27 -24.62 21.58 -13.73
N GLY A 28 -23.65 22.48 -13.66
CA GLY A 28 -23.13 23.03 -12.42
C GLY A 28 -24.23 23.63 -11.55
N ALA A 29 -24.30 23.19 -10.29
CA ALA A 29 -25.28 23.63 -9.30
C ALA A 29 -26.74 23.53 -9.75
N MET A 30 -27.06 22.64 -10.69
CA MET A 30 -28.41 22.52 -11.27
C MET A 30 -29.49 22.29 -10.21
N PHE A 31 -29.23 21.46 -9.19
CA PHE A 31 -30.15 21.17 -8.08
C PHE A 31 -29.64 21.64 -6.72
N ALA A 32 -28.55 22.42 -6.67
CA ALA A 32 -27.99 22.83 -5.38
C ALA A 32 -29.04 23.55 -4.51
N VAL A 33 -29.10 23.20 -3.22
CA VAL A 33 -30.05 23.72 -2.22
C VAL A 33 -31.51 23.29 -2.46
N ALA A 34 -31.79 22.43 -3.44
CA ALA A 34 -33.11 21.80 -3.61
C ALA A 34 -33.30 20.68 -2.58
N ARG A 35 -33.32 21.02 -1.28
CA ARG A 35 -33.18 20.08 -0.16
C ARG A 35 -34.08 18.84 -0.20
N ALA A 36 -35.29 18.97 -0.72
CA ALA A 36 -36.29 17.90 -0.84
C ALA A 36 -36.30 17.18 -2.19
N PHE A 37 -35.37 17.51 -3.10
CA PHE A 37 -35.29 16.88 -4.41
C PHE A 37 -34.76 15.45 -4.28
N ASN A 38 -35.57 14.49 -4.73
CA ASN A 38 -35.23 13.06 -4.75
C ASN A 38 -35.98 12.35 -5.89
N GLN A 39 -36.11 13.02 -7.03
CA GLN A 39 -36.85 12.49 -8.19
C GLN A 39 -35.94 11.63 -9.06
N ASP A 40 -36.47 10.53 -9.61
CA ASP A 40 -35.70 9.64 -10.49
C ASP A 40 -35.19 10.37 -11.74
N ILE A 41 -33.87 10.36 -11.88
CA ILE A 41 -33.11 10.93 -12.99
C ILE A 41 -32.09 9.94 -13.55
N GLY A 42 -32.14 8.67 -13.13
CA GLY A 42 -31.15 7.66 -13.51
C GLY A 42 -31.05 7.45 -15.03
N SER A 43 -32.18 7.64 -15.72
CA SER A 43 -32.29 7.48 -17.18
C SER A 43 -31.85 8.71 -18.00
N TRP A 44 -31.35 9.78 -17.36
CA TRP A 44 -30.88 10.97 -18.06
C TRP A 44 -29.60 10.71 -18.86
N ASN A 45 -29.58 11.16 -20.12
CA ASN A 45 -28.36 11.08 -20.94
C ASN A 45 -27.41 12.25 -20.65
N VAL A 46 -26.42 12.02 -19.80
CA VAL A 46 -25.40 13.02 -19.40
C VAL A 46 -24.07 12.90 -20.16
N ALA A 47 -24.00 12.07 -21.22
CA ALA A 47 -22.74 11.70 -21.87
C ALA A 47 -21.95 12.85 -22.54
N ARG A 48 -22.53 14.06 -22.64
CA ARG A 48 -21.87 15.27 -23.17
C ARG A 48 -21.50 16.29 -22.10
N VAL A 49 -21.90 16.06 -20.87
CA VAL A 49 -21.64 16.96 -19.74
C VAL A 49 -20.15 16.91 -19.40
N THR A 50 -19.57 18.09 -19.20
CA THR A 50 -18.17 18.28 -18.80
C THR A 50 -18.06 18.87 -17.40
N ASP A 51 -19.08 19.59 -16.93
CA ASP A 51 -19.13 20.19 -15.59
C ASP A 51 -20.39 19.73 -14.82
N MET A 52 -20.17 19.07 -13.68
CA MET A 52 -21.19 18.65 -12.72
C MET A 52 -20.94 19.25 -11.33
N SER A 53 -20.13 20.31 -11.23
CA SER A 53 -19.76 20.90 -9.96
C SER A 53 -20.98 21.36 -9.18
N SER A 54 -21.02 21.03 -7.89
CA SER A 54 -22.12 21.38 -6.98
C SER A 54 -23.50 20.92 -7.42
N MET A 55 -23.64 20.00 -8.39
CA MET A 55 -24.94 19.67 -9.00
C MET A 55 -26.02 19.35 -7.97
N PHE A 56 -25.66 18.63 -6.89
CA PHE A 56 -26.53 18.27 -5.77
C PHE A 56 -26.11 18.87 -4.43
N ALA A 57 -25.28 19.92 -4.39
CA ALA A 57 -24.84 20.50 -3.11
C ALA A 57 -26.02 20.94 -2.21
N ASP A 58 -26.06 20.52 -0.94
CA ASP A 58 -27.17 20.71 0.03
C ASP A 58 -28.54 20.17 -0.46
N THR A 59 -28.54 19.12 -1.30
CA THR A 59 -29.75 18.39 -1.74
C THR A 59 -30.02 17.22 -0.79
N ARG A 60 -30.29 17.55 0.47
CA ARG A 60 -30.23 16.63 1.63
C ARG A 60 -30.92 15.28 1.46
N ASP A 61 -32.06 15.25 0.77
CA ASP A 61 -32.88 14.05 0.59
C ASP A 61 -32.54 13.24 -0.67
N PHE A 62 -31.63 13.73 -1.52
CA PHE A 62 -31.29 13.08 -2.78
C PHE A 62 -30.53 11.76 -2.55
N ASN A 63 -31.09 10.66 -3.05
CA ASN A 63 -30.50 9.33 -2.99
C ASN A 63 -30.99 8.45 -4.14
N GLN A 64 -31.18 9.03 -5.34
CA GLN A 64 -31.62 8.28 -6.51
C GLN A 64 -30.46 7.62 -7.24
N ASP A 65 -30.72 6.45 -7.81
CA ASP A 65 -29.74 5.68 -8.57
C ASP A 65 -29.31 6.46 -9.82
N ILE A 66 -28.00 6.72 -9.89
CA ILE A 66 -27.30 7.40 -10.98
C ILE A 66 -26.03 6.62 -11.37
N GLY A 67 -25.92 5.35 -10.95
CA GLY A 67 -24.76 4.51 -11.23
C GLY A 67 -24.53 4.31 -12.73
N ASP A 68 -25.61 4.28 -13.51
CA ASP A 68 -25.59 4.09 -14.97
C ASP A 68 -25.21 5.35 -15.77
N TRP A 69 -24.96 6.49 -15.12
CA TRP A 69 -24.59 7.72 -15.81
C TRP A 69 -23.21 7.60 -16.49
N ASN A 70 -23.17 7.95 -17.78
CA ASN A 70 -21.91 8.07 -18.51
C ASN A 70 -21.23 9.41 -18.20
N VAL A 71 -20.35 9.42 -17.19
CA VAL A 71 -19.58 10.59 -16.75
C VAL A 71 -18.19 10.71 -17.40
N ALA A 72 -17.88 9.91 -18.42
CA ALA A 72 -16.53 9.79 -19.00
C ALA A 72 -15.99 11.08 -19.66
N ARG A 73 -16.79 12.13 -19.80
CA ARG A 73 -16.37 13.45 -20.33
C ARG A 73 -16.29 14.53 -19.24
N VAL A 74 -16.74 14.24 -18.02
CA VAL A 74 -16.74 15.19 -16.91
C VAL A 74 -15.30 15.48 -16.49
N THR A 75 -14.98 16.75 -16.33
CA THR A 75 -13.68 17.24 -15.85
C THR A 75 -13.78 17.86 -14.46
N ASN A 76 -14.96 18.30 -14.05
CA ASN A 76 -15.21 18.97 -12.77
C ASN A 76 -16.39 18.32 -12.03
N MET A 77 -16.11 17.75 -10.85
CA MET A 77 -17.09 17.16 -9.92
C MET A 77 -17.03 17.82 -8.53
N GLY A 78 -16.35 18.97 -8.42
CA GLY A 78 -16.19 19.66 -7.15
C GLY A 78 -17.52 19.96 -6.46
N SER A 79 -17.63 19.65 -5.18
CA SER A 79 -18.83 19.80 -4.34
C SER A 79 -20.09 19.08 -4.84
N MET A 80 -20.00 18.16 -5.82
CA MET A 80 -21.18 17.58 -6.47
C MET A 80 -22.22 17.04 -5.47
N PHE A 81 -21.79 16.39 -4.39
CA PHE A 81 -22.63 15.86 -3.31
C PHE A 81 -22.37 16.51 -1.95
N SER A 82 -21.74 17.69 -1.90
CA SER A 82 -21.49 18.37 -0.62
C SER A 82 -22.79 18.59 0.16
N SER A 83 -22.84 18.20 1.44
CA SER A 83 -23.99 18.25 2.34
C SER A 83 -25.23 17.49 1.83
N THR A 84 -25.05 16.51 0.94
CA THR A 84 -26.11 15.62 0.44
C THR A 84 -26.25 14.42 1.38
N SER A 85 -26.73 14.69 2.59
CA SER A 85 -26.65 13.75 3.74
C SER A 85 -27.23 12.36 3.47
N ALA A 86 -28.25 12.22 2.63
CA ALA A 86 -28.88 10.92 2.35
C ALA A 86 -28.20 10.11 1.23
N PHE A 87 -27.27 10.70 0.48
CA PHE A 87 -26.71 10.06 -0.72
C PHE A 87 -25.80 8.88 -0.36
N ASN A 88 -26.13 7.70 -0.88
CA ASN A 88 -25.36 6.47 -0.71
C ASN A 88 -25.60 5.49 -1.87
N GLN A 89 -25.75 5.97 -3.10
CA GLN A 89 -25.94 5.13 -4.28
C GLN A 89 -24.62 4.71 -4.89
N ASP A 90 -24.59 3.48 -5.43
CA ASP A 90 -23.40 2.91 -6.07
C ASP A 90 -23.00 3.73 -7.30
N ILE A 91 -21.78 4.27 -7.24
CA ILE A 91 -21.12 5.03 -8.31
C ILE A 91 -19.72 4.48 -8.59
N GLY A 92 -19.41 3.27 -8.10
CA GLY A 92 -18.11 2.63 -8.27
C GLY A 92 -17.76 2.36 -9.73
N SER A 93 -18.79 2.20 -10.58
CA SER A 93 -18.67 1.96 -12.03
C SER A 93 -18.34 3.22 -12.85
N TRP A 94 -18.38 4.41 -12.25
CA TRP A 94 -18.14 5.67 -12.96
C TRP A 94 -16.72 5.79 -13.51
N ASN A 95 -16.61 6.14 -14.79
CA ASN A 95 -15.31 6.45 -15.40
C ASN A 95 -14.91 7.90 -15.12
N VAL A 96 -14.16 8.10 -14.04
CA VAL A 96 -13.67 9.43 -13.59
C VAL A 96 -12.29 9.81 -14.14
N ALA A 97 -11.72 9.07 -15.10
CA ALA A 97 -10.34 9.22 -15.57
C ALA A 97 -10.01 10.58 -16.23
N ARG A 98 -11.01 11.43 -16.50
CA ARG A 98 -10.83 12.80 -17.03
C ARG A 98 -11.08 13.90 -16.00
N VAL A 99 -11.55 13.54 -14.80
CA VAL A 99 -11.83 14.49 -13.74
C VAL A 99 -10.50 15.06 -13.24
N THR A 100 -10.42 16.38 -13.15
CA THR A 100 -9.27 17.10 -12.60
C THR A 100 -9.61 17.73 -11.25
N ASN A 101 -10.90 17.92 -10.94
CA ASN A 101 -11.33 18.58 -9.71
C ASN A 101 -12.40 17.77 -8.97
N MET A 102 -12.08 17.38 -7.73
CA MET A 102 -12.98 16.68 -6.78
C MET A 102 -13.05 17.39 -5.42
N PHE A 103 -12.72 18.70 -5.35
CA PHE A 103 -12.77 19.47 -4.10
C PHE A 103 -14.13 19.30 -3.42
N SER A 104 -14.17 19.00 -2.12
CA SER A 104 -15.41 18.87 -1.33
C SER A 104 -16.48 17.94 -1.90
N MET A 105 -16.15 16.99 -2.81
CA MET A 105 -17.15 16.24 -3.58
C MET A 105 -18.20 15.54 -2.68
N PHE A 106 -17.77 14.96 -1.57
CA PHE A 106 -18.63 14.29 -0.58
C PHE A 106 -18.64 14.99 0.78
N ASN A 107 -18.14 16.24 0.88
CA ASN A 107 -18.08 16.96 2.14
C ASN A 107 -19.45 17.02 2.84
N GLY A 108 -19.62 16.41 4.02
CA GLY A 108 -20.90 16.35 4.73
C GLY A 108 -21.94 15.38 4.16
N ALA A 109 -21.59 14.52 3.21
CA ALA A 109 -22.43 13.43 2.72
C ALA A 109 -22.41 12.26 3.71
N SER A 110 -22.97 12.49 4.90
CA SER A 110 -22.77 11.64 6.09
C SER A 110 -23.12 10.15 5.92
N ALA A 111 -24.02 9.79 5.00
CA ALA A 111 -24.41 8.41 4.71
C ALA A 111 -23.55 7.70 3.65
N PHE A 112 -22.69 8.42 2.92
CA PHE A 112 -21.95 7.87 1.79
C PHE A 112 -20.90 6.85 2.23
N ASN A 113 -20.99 5.62 1.72
CA ASN A 113 -20.05 4.53 2.01
C ASN A 113 -19.98 3.50 0.86
N GLN A 114 -19.98 3.97 -0.39
CA GLN A 114 -19.93 3.10 -1.57
C GLN A 114 -18.50 2.88 -2.06
N ASP A 115 -18.22 1.68 -2.56
CA ASP A 115 -16.89 1.29 -3.05
C ASP A 115 -16.51 2.14 -4.27
N ILE A 116 -15.47 2.95 -4.10
CA ILE A 116 -14.85 3.79 -5.12
C ILE A 116 -13.35 3.51 -5.25
N GLY A 117 -12.89 2.39 -4.69
CA GLY A 117 -11.47 1.99 -4.74
C GLY A 117 -10.97 1.77 -6.16
N GLY A 118 -11.87 1.40 -7.08
CA GLY A 118 -11.59 1.19 -8.51
C GLY A 118 -11.46 2.46 -9.35
N TRP A 119 -11.72 3.65 -8.80
CA TRP A 119 -11.64 4.90 -9.56
C TRP A 119 -10.21 5.24 -10.02
N ASN A 120 -10.07 5.64 -11.28
CA ASN A 120 -8.82 6.19 -11.80
C ASN A 120 -8.75 7.70 -11.55
N VAL A 121 -8.09 8.10 -10.46
CA VAL A 121 -7.93 9.51 -10.04
C VAL A 121 -6.62 10.15 -10.47
N ALA A 122 -5.85 9.53 -11.36
CA ALA A 122 -4.48 9.96 -11.71
C ALA A 122 -4.36 11.36 -12.33
N ARG A 123 -5.48 11.99 -12.73
CA ARG A 123 -5.52 13.36 -13.28
C ARG A 123 -6.11 14.39 -12.32
N VAL A 124 -6.57 13.96 -11.15
CA VAL A 124 -7.17 14.85 -10.16
C VAL A 124 -6.06 15.70 -9.54
N THR A 125 -6.28 17.00 -9.49
CA THR A 125 -5.36 17.98 -8.90
C THR A 125 -5.83 18.50 -7.55
N THR A 126 -7.14 18.42 -7.25
CA THR A 126 -7.73 18.98 -6.02
C THR A 126 -8.71 18.00 -5.36
N MET A 127 -8.45 17.66 -4.10
CA MET A 127 -9.24 16.77 -3.23
C MET A 127 -9.46 17.35 -1.82
N ASN A 128 -9.16 18.63 -1.60
CA ASN A 128 -9.41 19.28 -0.31
C ASN A 128 -10.87 19.12 0.12
N PHE A 129 -11.07 18.81 1.40
CA PHE A 129 -12.36 18.51 2.02
C PHE A 129 -13.16 17.37 1.38
N MET A 130 -12.61 16.54 0.48
CA MET A 130 -13.38 15.59 -0.32
C MET A 130 -14.28 14.67 0.54
N PHE A 131 -13.79 14.20 1.69
CA PHE A 131 -14.52 13.37 2.66
C PHE A 131 -14.71 14.03 4.03
N ASN A 132 -14.51 15.34 4.12
CA ASN A 132 -14.71 16.08 5.38
C ASN A 132 -16.17 15.91 5.85
N ASP A 133 -16.41 15.61 7.12
CA ASP A 133 -17.74 15.31 7.68
C ASP A 133 -18.48 14.12 7.01
N THR A 134 -17.75 13.19 6.36
CA THR A 134 -18.34 11.99 5.73
C THR A 134 -18.33 10.81 6.70
N SER A 135 -19.15 10.90 7.76
CA SER A 135 -19.06 10.03 8.94
C SER A 135 -19.11 8.51 8.69
N ALA A 136 -19.79 8.05 7.63
CA ALA A 136 -19.97 6.63 7.33
C ALA A 136 -18.90 6.04 6.39
N PHE A 137 -18.08 6.86 5.74
CA PHE A 137 -17.18 6.41 4.69
C PHE A 137 -16.02 5.59 5.25
N ASN A 138 -15.87 4.35 4.77
CA ASN A 138 -14.79 3.45 5.17
C ASN A 138 -14.39 2.46 4.06
N GLN A 139 -14.26 2.95 2.82
CA GLN A 139 -13.92 2.11 1.67
C GLN A 139 -12.45 2.21 1.29
N ASP A 140 -11.85 1.09 0.88
CA ASP A 140 -10.43 1.01 0.53
C ASP A 140 -10.12 1.85 -0.72
N ILE A 141 -9.41 2.95 -0.52
CA ILE A 141 -8.91 3.86 -1.55
C ILE A 141 -7.38 3.89 -1.59
N GLY A 142 -6.72 2.92 -0.93
CA GLY A 142 -5.27 2.80 -0.91
C GLY A 142 -4.66 2.52 -2.29
N GLY A 143 -5.47 2.05 -3.24
CA GLY A 143 -5.07 1.84 -4.64
C GLY A 143 -4.99 3.10 -5.51
N TRP A 144 -5.46 4.25 -5.04
CA TRP A 144 -5.50 5.48 -5.83
C TRP A 144 -4.12 6.03 -6.15
N ASN A 145 -3.92 6.44 -7.41
CA ASN A 145 -2.75 7.22 -7.81
C ASN A 145 -3.02 8.71 -7.61
N VAL A 146 -2.49 9.28 -6.52
CA VAL A 146 -2.71 10.67 -6.12
C VAL A 146 -1.54 11.61 -6.46
N THR A 147 -0.58 11.17 -7.28
CA THR A 147 0.65 11.92 -7.59
C THR A 147 0.44 13.28 -8.25
N SER A 148 -0.73 13.52 -8.88
CA SER A 148 -1.08 14.80 -9.49
C SER A 148 -1.83 15.75 -8.55
N VAL A 149 -2.21 15.29 -7.35
CA VAL A 149 -3.00 16.06 -6.40
C VAL A 149 -2.10 17.09 -5.71
N THR A 150 -2.46 18.36 -5.83
CA THR A 150 -1.74 19.48 -5.21
C THR A 150 -2.42 19.99 -3.95
N ASP A 151 -3.63 19.50 -3.63
CA ASP A 151 -4.38 19.91 -2.45
C ASP A 151 -5.27 18.80 -1.88
N MET A 152 -5.00 18.42 -0.63
CA MET A 152 -5.76 17.45 0.18
C MET A 152 -6.17 18.03 1.54
N PHE A 153 -6.20 19.35 1.68
CA PHE A 153 -6.47 20.02 2.95
C PHE A 153 -7.78 19.51 3.56
N GLU A 154 -7.73 19.07 4.81
CA GLU A 154 -8.88 18.55 5.58
C GLU A 154 -9.71 17.46 4.88
N MET A 155 -9.09 16.65 4.02
CA MET A 155 -9.80 15.62 3.25
C MET A 155 -10.64 14.66 4.12
N PHE A 156 -10.17 14.27 5.31
CA PHE A 156 -10.84 13.29 6.19
C PHE A 156 -11.20 13.83 7.58
N VAL A 157 -11.16 15.15 7.78
CA VAL A 157 -11.63 15.75 9.04
C VAL A 157 -13.08 15.32 9.32
N ASN A 158 -13.35 14.79 10.51
CA ASN A 158 -14.64 14.22 10.95
C ASN A 158 -15.17 13.02 10.13
N ALA A 159 -14.33 12.35 9.33
CA ALA A 159 -14.67 11.08 8.67
C ALA A 159 -14.55 9.89 9.67
N ASN A 160 -15.41 9.88 10.69
CA ASN A 160 -15.28 9.06 11.89
C ASN A 160 -15.12 7.54 11.69
N ALA A 161 -15.69 6.99 10.61
CA ALA A 161 -15.59 5.57 10.30
C ALA A 161 -14.32 5.18 9.52
N PHE A 162 -13.58 6.15 8.96
CA PHE A 162 -12.51 5.88 8.02
C PHE A 162 -11.26 5.31 8.72
N ASN A 163 -10.91 4.06 8.41
CA ASN A 163 -9.76 3.35 8.98
C ASN A 163 -8.91 2.60 7.93
N GLN A 164 -8.96 3.04 6.68
CA GLN A 164 -8.32 2.34 5.55
C GLN A 164 -6.84 2.72 5.38
N ASN A 165 -6.07 1.82 4.76
CA ASN A 165 -4.63 1.98 4.57
C ASN A 165 -4.31 2.88 3.37
N LEU A 166 -3.61 3.99 3.63
CA LEU A 166 -3.17 4.96 2.61
C LEU A 166 -1.67 4.90 2.28
N GLY A 167 -0.94 3.89 2.74
CA GLY A 167 0.54 3.83 2.65
C GLY A 167 1.12 3.76 1.22
N ARG A 168 0.28 3.67 0.19
CA ARG A 168 0.67 3.73 -1.23
C ARG A 168 0.53 5.12 -1.84
N TRP A 169 -0.06 6.07 -1.13
CA TRP A 169 -0.21 7.44 -1.60
C TRP A 169 1.14 8.14 -1.56
N TYR A 170 1.57 8.67 -2.72
CA TYR A 170 2.75 9.51 -2.83
C TYR A 170 2.29 10.95 -3.00
N VAL A 171 2.58 11.79 -2.01
CA VAL A 171 2.26 13.22 -1.99
C VAL A 171 3.58 13.98 -2.13
N ASP A 172 3.64 14.90 -3.10
CA ASP A 172 4.83 15.74 -3.35
C ASP A 172 5.04 16.73 -2.19
N GLU A 173 6.29 16.94 -1.78
CA GLU A 173 6.70 17.86 -0.70
C GLU A 173 6.26 19.33 -0.92
N THR A 174 5.89 19.70 -2.14
CA THR A 174 5.38 21.04 -2.50
C THR A 174 3.89 21.23 -2.23
N VAL A 175 3.19 20.19 -1.76
CA VAL A 175 1.76 20.21 -1.43
C VAL A 175 1.55 20.85 -0.05
N ASN A 176 0.97 22.06 -0.02
CA ASN A 176 0.79 22.91 1.17
C ASN A 176 -0.17 22.36 2.26
N ASN A 177 -0.58 21.09 2.22
CA ASN A 177 -1.88 20.67 2.77
C ASN A 177 -1.86 19.45 3.72
N GLU A 178 -0.67 18.92 4.04
CA GLU A 178 -0.56 17.79 4.99
C GLU A 178 -0.96 18.16 6.42
N GLN A 179 -0.83 19.44 6.83
CA GLN A 179 -1.18 19.90 8.18
C GLN A 179 -2.67 19.72 8.54
N GLY A 180 -3.56 19.60 7.56
CA GLY A 180 -5.01 19.53 7.78
C GLY A 180 -5.67 18.19 7.46
N MET A 181 -5.03 17.32 6.67
CA MET A 181 -5.71 16.19 6.00
C MET A 181 -6.48 15.25 6.96
N LEU A 182 -5.99 15.06 8.19
CA LEU A 182 -6.50 14.07 9.16
C LEU A 182 -6.91 14.66 10.55
N GLN A 183 -7.00 15.98 10.72
CA GLN A 183 -7.03 16.63 12.04
C GLN A 183 -8.10 16.14 13.05
N THR A 184 -9.20 15.51 12.62
CA THR A 184 -10.27 15.06 13.54
C THR A 184 -10.99 13.78 13.09
N ALA A 185 -10.37 12.93 12.27
CA ALA A 185 -11.03 11.75 11.72
C ALA A 185 -11.53 10.75 12.79
N ASN A 186 -11.21 10.91 14.08
CA ASN A 186 -11.92 10.27 15.20
C ASN A 186 -11.54 10.89 16.57
N PRO A 187 -12.44 11.58 17.29
CA PRO A 187 -12.14 12.16 18.62
C PRO A 187 -12.13 11.15 19.79
N ASP A 188 -12.51 9.88 19.57
CA ASP A 188 -12.53 8.82 20.59
C ASP A 188 -11.48 7.70 20.36
N TYR A 189 -10.54 7.87 19.41
CA TYR A 189 -9.62 6.80 19.02
C TYR A 189 -8.23 6.92 19.68
N ASN A 190 -8.11 6.30 20.85
CA ASN A 190 -6.84 5.94 21.48
C ASN A 190 -6.25 4.65 20.87
N GLY A 191 -5.89 4.64 19.59
CA GLY A 191 -5.26 3.44 19.02
C GLY A 191 -4.94 3.50 17.53
N PHE A 192 -3.68 3.80 17.20
CA PHE A 192 -3.01 3.16 16.05
C PHE A 192 -2.75 1.68 16.41
N ASN A 193 -3.81 0.90 16.61
CA ASN A 193 -3.74 -0.52 16.96
C ASN A 193 -4.27 -1.37 15.82
N ASP A 194 -3.65 -1.24 14.64
CA ASP A 194 -3.56 -2.31 13.62
C ASP A 194 -2.68 -1.83 12.46
N LEU A 195 -1.36 -1.94 12.63
CA LEU A 195 -0.36 -1.72 11.57
C LEU A 195 0.09 -3.07 11.01
N ASN A 196 -0.58 -3.52 9.95
CA ASN A 196 -0.02 -4.53 9.04
C ASN A 196 0.92 -3.84 8.03
N VAL A 197 2.09 -3.46 8.55
CA VAL A 197 3.43 -3.34 7.94
C VAL A 197 3.65 -2.54 6.64
N LEU A 198 4.14 -1.32 6.89
CA LEU A 198 5.39 -0.66 6.42
C LEU A 198 5.67 -0.54 4.91
N ASN A 199 5.40 0.66 4.39
CA ASN A 199 6.35 1.34 3.50
C ASN A 199 7.27 2.21 4.36
N PHE A 200 8.55 1.84 4.49
CA PHE A 200 9.59 2.80 4.87
C PHE A 200 9.93 3.65 3.64
N ASN A 201 9.15 4.69 3.40
CA ASN A 201 9.51 5.81 2.51
C ASN A 201 8.95 7.10 3.13
N PHE A 202 9.45 7.46 4.32
CA PHE A 202 9.16 8.76 4.91
C PHE A 202 10.19 9.77 4.39
N VAL A 203 9.88 10.31 3.21
CA VAL A 203 10.26 11.63 2.68
C VAL A 203 11.53 12.22 3.31
N ALA A 204 12.63 12.13 2.56
CA ALA A 204 13.84 12.83 2.90
C ALA A 204 13.68 14.33 2.58
N GLN A 205 13.83 15.16 3.63
CA GLN A 205 14.21 16.59 3.63
C GLN A 205 13.06 17.61 3.72
N ASN A 206 12.50 17.78 4.91
CA ASN A 206 11.85 19.04 5.28
C ASN A 206 12.40 19.59 6.60
N ALA A 207 12.99 20.79 6.55
CA ALA A 207 13.65 21.45 7.67
C ALA A 207 12.67 22.08 8.69
N VAL A 208 11.36 22.05 8.41
CA VAL A 208 10.31 22.67 9.24
C VAL A 208 9.45 21.63 9.99
N LEU A 209 9.66 20.32 9.77
CA LEU A 209 8.92 19.24 10.42
C LEU A 209 9.53 18.74 11.74
N ARG A 210 10.48 19.47 12.35
CA ARG A 210 11.09 19.07 13.62
C ARG A 210 10.10 19.05 14.81
N ASP A 211 8.98 19.76 14.71
CA ASP A 211 8.06 19.96 15.84
C ASP A 211 6.69 19.28 15.66
N GLN A 212 6.45 18.58 14.54
CA GLN A 212 5.16 17.92 14.23
C GLN A 212 5.31 16.50 13.65
N ASN A 213 6.52 16.09 13.27
CA ASN A 213 6.82 14.67 13.08
C ASN A 213 7.34 14.15 14.43
N PRO A 214 6.78 13.07 15.00
CA PRO A 214 7.40 12.51 16.17
C PRO A 214 8.85 12.16 15.84
N SER A 215 9.78 12.62 16.66
CA SER A 215 11.17 12.21 16.59
C SER A 215 11.20 10.71 16.90
N TYR A 216 11.43 9.89 15.89
CA TYR A 216 11.64 8.47 16.10
C TYR A 216 13.07 8.24 16.55
N ALA A 217 13.21 7.66 17.73
CA ALA A 217 14.48 7.21 18.26
C ALA A 217 14.37 5.74 18.64
N LEU A 218 15.49 5.03 18.65
CA LEU A 218 15.53 3.77 19.37
C LEU A 218 15.21 4.08 20.84
N ALA A 219 14.22 3.37 21.39
CA ALA A 219 13.83 3.56 22.77
C ALA A 219 15.02 3.32 23.70
N THR A 220 15.21 4.25 24.65
CA THR A 220 16.28 4.22 25.66
C THR A 220 15.70 4.17 27.09
N ASP A 221 14.38 4.00 27.20
CA ASP A 221 13.68 3.87 28.47
C ASP A 221 13.88 2.48 29.09
N ALA A 222 13.49 2.32 30.37
CA ALA A 222 13.61 1.04 31.07
C ALA A 222 12.82 -0.09 30.38
N ALA A 223 11.77 0.24 29.61
CA ALA A 223 11.01 -0.73 28.82
C ALA A 223 11.76 -1.21 27.57
N ALA A 224 12.85 -0.54 27.16
CA ALA A 224 13.76 -1.02 26.13
C ALA A 224 14.80 -2.02 26.67
N GLU A 225 14.91 -2.22 27.99
CA GLU A 225 15.78 -3.25 28.56
C GLU A 225 15.30 -4.64 28.14
N GLY A 226 16.16 -5.39 27.43
CA GLY A 226 15.83 -6.72 26.88
C GLY A 226 15.46 -6.71 25.39
N THR A 227 15.42 -5.55 24.75
CA THR A 227 15.29 -5.41 23.29
C THR A 227 16.66 -5.50 22.58
N ASP A 228 16.63 -5.69 21.27
CA ASP A 228 17.80 -5.71 20.39
C ASP A 228 18.17 -4.32 19.86
N ASN A 229 17.61 -3.23 20.39
CA ASN A 229 17.89 -1.85 19.96
C ASN A 229 19.38 -1.56 19.79
N ALA A 230 20.23 -2.12 20.66
CA ALA A 230 21.68 -1.95 20.60
C ALA A 230 22.31 -2.42 19.28
N ARG A 231 21.67 -3.34 18.55
CA ARG A 231 22.13 -3.89 17.26
C ARG A 231 21.74 -3.04 16.05
N PHE A 232 20.89 -2.03 16.24
CA PHE A 232 20.35 -1.23 15.16
C PHE A 232 20.77 0.23 15.26
N THR A 233 20.70 0.92 14.13
CA THR A 233 20.74 2.39 14.01
C THR A 233 19.46 2.84 13.36
N LEU A 234 18.90 3.93 13.86
CA LEU A 234 17.78 4.63 13.24
C LEU A 234 18.29 6.00 12.78
N VAL A 235 18.46 6.19 11.48
CA VAL A 235 18.92 7.45 10.88
C VAL A 235 17.93 7.88 9.82
N SER A 236 17.36 9.08 9.96
CA SER A 236 16.37 9.62 9.02
C SER A 236 15.25 8.62 8.69
N ASN A 237 14.68 7.99 9.74
CA ASN A 237 13.63 6.98 9.65
C ASN A 237 14.03 5.66 8.94
N THR A 238 15.32 5.44 8.68
CA THR A 238 15.86 4.17 8.20
C THR A 238 16.42 3.37 9.36
N LEU A 239 15.78 2.23 9.65
CA LEU A 239 16.28 1.26 10.63
C LEU A 239 17.22 0.27 9.93
N SER A 240 18.48 0.29 10.32
CA SER A 240 19.52 -0.61 9.76
C SER A 240 20.23 -1.35 10.88
N PHE A 241 20.70 -2.57 10.60
CA PHE A 241 21.68 -3.21 11.49
C PHE A 241 22.95 -2.36 11.54
N LYS A 242 23.56 -2.29 12.73
CA LYS A 242 24.94 -1.86 12.84
C LYS A 242 25.82 -2.85 12.07
N SER A 243 26.88 -2.32 11.47
CA SER A 243 27.86 -3.13 10.75
C SER A 243 28.32 -4.33 11.59
N GLY A 244 28.27 -5.52 10.99
CA GLY A 244 28.67 -6.78 11.64
C GLY A 244 27.70 -7.32 12.71
N MET A 245 26.50 -6.76 12.85
CA MET A 245 25.51 -7.20 13.86
C MET A 245 24.28 -7.90 13.27
N ALA A 246 24.22 -8.05 11.94
CA ALA A 246 23.22 -8.88 11.27
C ALA A 246 23.59 -10.35 11.44
N ALA A 247 22.76 -11.10 12.15
CA ALA A 247 22.85 -12.55 12.25
C ALA A 247 21.45 -13.16 12.07
N ASP A 248 21.40 -14.48 11.94
CA ASP A 248 20.13 -15.19 11.91
C ASP A 248 19.48 -15.14 13.29
N GLY A 249 18.19 -14.88 13.33
CA GLY A 249 17.47 -14.78 14.58
C GLY A 249 16.19 -13.97 14.51
N THR A 250 15.52 -13.93 15.65
CA THR A 250 14.39 -13.03 15.88
C THR A 250 14.89 -11.90 16.76
N TYR A 251 14.67 -10.67 16.31
CA TYR A 251 15.06 -9.46 17.01
C TYR A 251 13.84 -8.67 17.41
N THR A 252 13.83 -8.16 18.63
CA THR A 252 12.79 -7.23 19.08
C THR A 252 13.36 -5.82 19.12
N VAL A 253 12.86 -4.91 18.30
CA VAL A 253 13.30 -3.51 18.26
C VAL A 253 12.18 -2.62 18.74
N ARG A 254 12.44 -1.78 19.73
CA ARG A 254 11.48 -0.82 20.27
C ARG A 254 11.84 0.59 19.82
N ILE A 255 10.94 1.24 19.11
CA ILE A 255 11.10 2.61 18.61
C ILE A 255 10.26 3.54 19.49
N ALA A 256 10.90 4.51 20.15
CA ALA A 256 10.22 5.57 20.88
C ALA A 256 9.73 6.64 19.90
N ILE A 257 8.54 7.16 20.19
CA ILE A 257 7.85 8.21 19.42
C ILE A 257 7.88 9.47 20.29
N ASP A 258 8.84 10.34 20.03
CA ASP A 258 8.94 11.61 20.77
C ASP A 258 8.07 12.66 20.10
N SER A 259 6.91 12.93 20.67
CA SER A 259 6.01 14.00 20.25
C SER A 259 5.68 14.85 21.47
N VAL A 260 5.83 16.16 21.28
CA VAL A 260 5.52 17.18 22.29
C VAL A 260 4.03 17.19 22.67
N ASP A 261 3.17 16.59 21.83
CA ASP A 261 1.71 16.62 21.94
C ASP A 261 1.10 15.32 22.51
N PHE A 262 1.87 14.23 22.66
CA PHE A 262 1.31 12.92 23.04
C PHE A 262 1.54 12.47 24.50
N GLY A 263 2.18 13.31 25.32
CA GLY A 263 2.56 12.91 26.68
C GLY A 263 3.65 11.82 26.66
N SER A 264 4.46 11.79 27.71
CA SER A 264 5.59 10.86 27.81
C SER A 264 5.15 9.39 27.67
N SER A 265 5.81 8.66 26.74
CA SER A 265 5.93 7.18 26.66
C SER A 265 5.15 6.44 25.54
N ASN A 266 5.04 6.98 24.34
CA ASN A 266 4.59 6.19 23.18
C ASN A 266 5.76 5.47 22.50
N SER A 267 5.60 4.17 22.23
CA SER A 267 6.60 3.34 21.55
C SER A 267 5.96 2.24 20.70
N ILE A 268 6.63 1.86 19.62
CA ILE A 268 6.27 0.69 18.77
C ILE A 268 7.30 -0.41 19.01
N GLU A 269 6.82 -1.66 19.13
CA GLU A 269 7.68 -2.84 19.10
C GLU A 269 7.62 -3.52 17.73
N LEU A 270 8.79 -3.79 17.17
CA LEU A 270 8.99 -4.48 15.90
C LEU A 270 9.63 -5.83 16.17
N ILE A 271 9.03 -6.88 15.62
CA ILE A 271 9.65 -8.20 15.55
C ILE A 271 10.27 -8.34 14.16
N ILE A 272 11.59 -8.45 14.10
CA ILE A 272 12.36 -8.62 12.87
C ILE A 272 12.89 -10.05 12.84
N VAL A 273 12.48 -10.83 11.84
CA VAL A 273 12.94 -12.22 11.66
C VAL A 273 13.93 -12.26 10.51
N VAL A 274 15.20 -12.50 10.83
CA VAL A 274 16.24 -12.79 9.85
C VAL A 274 16.39 -14.31 9.76
N ALA A 275 15.81 -14.89 8.70
CA ALA A 275 15.87 -16.32 8.46
C ALA A 275 17.18 -16.71 7.77
N ALA A 276 17.84 -17.74 8.31
CA ALA A 276 19.01 -18.38 7.74
C ALA A 276 18.75 -18.86 6.30
N PRO A 277 19.76 -18.84 5.42
CA PRO A 277 19.64 -19.43 4.10
C PRO A 277 19.35 -20.93 4.21
N THR A 278 18.40 -21.38 3.41
CA THR A 278 18.00 -22.79 3.31
C THR A 278 18.29 -23.30 1.91
N VAL A 279 18.58 -24.60 1.79
CA VAL A 279 18.74 -25.24 0.47
C VAL A 279 17.35 -25.51 -0.09
N THR A 280 17.04 -24.92 -1.25
CA THR A 280 15.75 -25.08 -1.92
C THR A 280 15.76 -26.26 -2.88
N SER A 281 16.90 -26.57 -3.50
CA SER A 281 17.03 -27.74 -4.36
C SER A 281 18.46 -28.23 -4.53
N ILE A 282 18.60 -29.54 -4.69
CA ILE A 282 19.81 -30.20 -5.20
C ILE A 282 19.36 -31.09 -6.34
N VAL A 283 19.76 -30.75 -7.57
CA VAL A 283 19.31 -31.47 -8.78
C VAL A 283 20.51 -31.77 -9.65
N ARG A 284 20.65 -33.03 -10.10
CA ARG A 284 21.66 -33.37 -11.12
C ARG A 284 21.22 -32.78 -12.45
N THR A 285 21.94 -31.78 -12.93
CA THR A 285 21.63 -31.06 -14.17
C THR A 285 22.40 -31.58 -15.38
N SER A 286 23.48 -32.34 -15.16
CA SER A 286 24.17 -33.03 -16.24
C SER A 286 24.87 -34.31 -15.76
N PRO A 287 24.67 -35.45 -16.46
CA PRO A 287 23.55 -35.75 -17.35
C PRO A 287 22.22 -35.77 -16.58
N THR A 288 21.09 -35.53 -17.23
CA THR A 288 19.79 -35.54 -16.55
C THR A 288 19.25 -36.96 -16.33
N ASP A 289 19.60 -37.92 -17.19
CA ASP A 289 19.09 -39.30 -17.17
C ASP A 289 19.50 -40.07 -15.92
N GLU A 290 18.56 -40.67 -15.19
CA GLU A 290 18.79 -41.34 -13.89
C GLU A 290 20.02 -42.27 -13.88
N THR A 291 20.20 -43.05 -14.96
CA THR A 291 21.40 -43.85 -15.21
C THR A 291 22.20 -43.25 -16.37
N THR A 292 23.53 -43.26 -16.25
CA THR A 292 24.43 -42.69 -17.26
C THR A 292 25.77 -43.41 -17.26
N ASN A 293 26.48 -43.35 -18.39
CA ASN A 293 27.87 -43.76 -18.54
C ASN A 293 28.84 -42.57 -18.62
N ALA A 294 28.38 -41.36 -18.28
CA ALA A 294 29.23 -40.18 -18.24
C ALA A 294 30.24 -40.27 -17.09
N ASP A 295 31.46 -39.80 -17.35
CA ASP A 295 32.55 -39.69 -16.38
C ASP A 295 32.55 -38.36 -15.61
N THR A 296 31.54 -37.52 -15.86
CA THR A 296 31.32 -36.21 -15.24
C THR A 296 29.85 -36.08 -14.84
N LEU A 297 29.60 -35.70 -13.59
CA LEU A 297 28.28 -35.42 -13.05
C LEU A 297 28.25 -34.00 -12.48
N ILE A 298 27.18 -33.25 -12.78
CA ILE A 298 27.00 -31.87 -12.35
C ILE A 298 25.67 -31.76 -11.62
N TRP A 299 25.72 -31.31 -10.37
CA TRP A 299 24.54 -30.91 -9.61
C TRP A 299 24.44 -29.41 -9.54
N THR A 300 23.23 -28.89 -9.69
CA THR A 300 22.90 -27.52 -9.32
C THR A 300 22.31 -27.53 -7.92
N VAL A 301 22.96 -26.81 -7.03
CA VAL A 301 22.53 -26.54 -5.65
C VAL A 301 22.00 -25.13 -5.62
N THR A 302 20.77 -24.96 -5.13
CA THR A 302 20.10 -23.66 -5.04
C THR A 302 19.74 -23.38 -3.59
N PHE A 303 20.03 -22.17 -3.16
CA PHE A 303 19.69 -21.64 -1.84
C PHE A 303 18.51 -20.67 -1.94
N SER A 304 17.80 -20.45 -0.83
CA SER A 304 16.69 -19.51 -0.75
C SER A 304 17.13 -18.05 -0.78
N LYS A 305 18.42 -17.79 -0.57
CA LYS A 305 19.07 -16.48 -0.56
C LYS A 305 20.52 -16.60 -1.07
N ASN A 306 21.14 -15.46 -1.31
CA ASN A 306 22.57 -15.41 -1.64
C ASN A 306 23.41 -15.89 -0.45
N VAL A 307 24.38 -16.76 -0.71
CA VAL A 307 25.32 -17.28 0.28
C VAL A 307 26.76 -17.06 -0.21
N GLN A 308 27.71 -17.22 0.70
CA GLN A 308 29.15 -17.16 0.45
C GLN A 308 29.86 -18.34 1.10
N ASN A 309 31.14 -18.51 0.75
CA ASN A 309 32.02 -19.60 1.19
C ASN A 309 31.58 -21.02 0.79
N VAL A 310 30.66 -21.18 -0.17
CA VAL A 310 30.32 -22.51 -0.68
C VAL A 310 31.49 -23.08 -1.47
N ASP A 311 32.12 -24.12 -0.94
CA ASP A 311 33.25 -24.80 -1.55
C ASP A 311 33.12 -26.33 -1.50
N ALA A 312 34.11 -27.05 -2.02
CA ALA A 312 34.06 -28.51 -2.12
C ALA A 312 34.01 -29.23 -0.76
N SER A 313 34.48 -28.59 0.33
CA SER A 313 34.46 -29.15 1.67
C SER A 313 33.07 -29.18 2.30
N ASP A 314 32.13 -28.38 1.79
CA ASP A 314 30.74 -28.37 2.24
C ASP A 314 29.94 -29.59 1.78
N PHE A 315 30.50 -30.40 0.88
CA PHE A 315 29.82 -31.55 0.28
C PHE A 315 30.52 -32.87 0.61
N THR A 316 29.71 -33.90 0.84
CA THR A 316 30.15 -35.29 0.90
C THR A 316 29.69 -36.04 -0.34
N LEU A 317 30.58 -36.88 -0.85
CA LEU A 317 30.31 -37.74 -1.99
C LEU A 317 30.45 -39.19 -1.56
N SER A 318 29.48 -40.03 -1.95
CA SER A 318 29.52 -41.46 -1.67
C SER A 318 29.28 -42.28 -2.93
N GLY A 319 29.83 -43.50 -2.95
CA GLY A 319 29.74 -44.42 -4.08
C GLY A 319 30.80 -44.25 -5.16
N THR A 320 31.72 -43.30 -5.00
CA THR A 320 32.83 -43.06 -5.95
C THR A 320 34.07 -42.52 -5.21
N THR A 321 35.23 -42.68 -5.83
CA THR A 321 36.52 -42.11 -5.43
C THR A 321 36.80 -40.73 -6.06
N ALA A 322 35.91 -40.24 -6.92
CA ALA A 322 36.02 -38.91 -7.51
C ALA A 322 35.91 -37.79 -6.47
N THR A 323 36.45 -36.62 -6.79
CA THR A 323 36.39 -35.44 -5.92
C THR A 323 35.51 -34.36 -6.52
N PRO A 324 34.64 -33.70 -5.72
CA PRO A 324 33.83 -32.59 -6.20
C PRO A 324 34.67 -31.32 -6.37
N THR A 325 34.25 -30.49 -7.31
CA THR A 325 34.66 -29.09 -7.44
C THR A 325 33.40 -28.23 -7.44
N VAL A 326 33.49 -27.03 -6.89
CA VAL A 326 32.34 -26.12 -6.76
C VAL A 326 32.64 -24.82 -7.48
N THR A 327 31.68 -24.37 -8.30
CA THR A 327 31.71 -23.06 -8.96
C THR A 327 30.35 -22.38 -8.83
N GLY A 328 30.31 -21.06 -8.77
CA GLY A 328 29.07 -20.30 -8.61
C GLY A 328 29.22 -19.12 -7.67
N SER A 329 28.14 -18.36 -7.52
CA SER A 329 28.04 -17.23 -6.60
C SER A 329 26.58 -16.88 -6.34
N GLY A 330 26.32 -16.14 -5.26
CA GLY A 330 24.96 -15.75 -4.90
C GLY A 330 24.16 -16.96 -4.42
N ALA A 331 23.01 -17.23 -5.03
CA ALA A 331 22.09 -18.30 -4.57
C ALA A 331 22.27 -19.64 -5.32
N VAL A 332 23.13 -19.71 -6.34
CA VAL A 332 23.22 -20.88 -7.24
C VAL A 332 24.67 -21.33 -7.40
N TYR A 333 24.91 -22.61 -7.11
CA TYR A 333 26.22 -23.24 -7.21
C TYR A 333 26.13 -24.53 -8.02
N LEU A 334 27.19 -24.80 -8.79
CA LEU A 334 27.39 -26.03 -9.54
C LEU A 334 28.44 -26.87 -8.85
N VAL A 335 28.06 -28.07 -8.44
CA VAL A 335 28.96 -29.10 -7.91
C VAL A 335 29.28 -30.06 -9.05
N THR A 336 30.49 -29.98 -9.56
CA THR A 336 30.99 -30.83 -10.66
C THR A 336 31.87 -31.92 -10.07
N VAL A 337 31.50 -33.17 -10.29
CA VAL A 337 32.25 -34.36 -9.92
C VAL A 337 32.78 -34.99 -11.21
N THR A 338 34.09 -35.15 -11.31
CA THR A 338 34.75 -35.73 -12.50
C THR A 338 35.95 -36.57 -12.09
N GLY A 339 36.28 -37.57 -12.91
CA GLY A 339 37.46 -38.43 -12.70
C GLY A 339 37.21 -39.57 -11.70
N GLY A 340 38.26 -39.97 -10.97
CA GLY A 340 38.21 -41.12 -10.05
C GLY A 340 37.87 -42.43 -10.78
N ASP A 341 36.95 -43.19 -10.21
CA ASP A 341 36.43 -44.47 -10.74
C ASP A 341 35.12 -44.31 -11.53
N LEU A 342 34.63 -43.08 -11.77
CA LEU A 342 33.32 -42.85 -12.41
C LEU A 342 33.14 -43.56 -13.75
N ALA A 343 34.19 -43.63 -14.58
CA ALA A 343 34.13 -44.26 -15.90
C ALA A 343 33.89 -45.78 -15.85
N GLU A 344 34.25 -46.43 -14.73
CA GLU A 344 34.15 -47.88 -14.54
C GLU A 344 33.14 -48.26 -13.44
N LEU A 345 32.55 -47.26 -12.78
CA LEU A 345 31.63 -47.44 -11.66
C LEU A 345 30.29 -48.02 -12.13
N ASN A 346 29.91 -49.16 -11.57
CA ASN A 346 28.54 -49.69 -11.66
C ASN A 346 27.87 -49.57 -10.28
N GLY A 347 27.30 -48.40 -10.01
CA GLY A 347 26.71 -48.08 -8.72
C GLY A 347 26.07 -46.69 -8.67
N THR A 348 25.59 -46.33 -7.49
CA THR A 348 24.94 -45.03 -7.25
C THR A 348 25.94 -44.03 -6.67
N VAL A 349 26.06 -42.87 -7.31
CA VAL A 349 26.77 -41.72 -6.76
C VAL A 349 25.78 -40.81 -6.04
N THR A 350 26.05 -40.50 -4.78
CA THR A 350 25.18 -39.60 -3.98
C THR A 350 25.97 -38.39 -3.53
N LEU A 351 25.43 -37.21 -3.82
CA LEU A 351 25.89 -35.92 -3.30
C LEU A 351 25.06 -35.55 -2.08
N ALA A 352 25.72 -35.27 -0.96
CA ALA A 352 25.11 -34.76 0.26
C ALA A 352 25.92 -33.60 0.82
N PHE A 353 25.40 -32.92 1.82
CA PHE A 353 26.18 -31.93 2.57
C PHE A 353 27.11 -32.63 3.58
N ALA A 354 28.23 -32.00 3.89
CA ALA A 354 29.13 -32.42 4.96
C ALA A 354 28.59 -31.99 6.34
N ASP A 355 29.01 -32.69 7.40
CA ASP A 355 28.60 -32.39 8.78
C ASP A 355 29.16 -31.04 9.29
N HIS A 356 30.20 -30.51 8.64
CA HIS A 356 30.85 -29.25 8.99
C HIS A 356 30.95 -28.35 7.75
N GLN A 357 29.95 -27.50 7.58
CA GLN A 357 29.90 -26.48 6.53
C GLN A 357 30.37 -25.13 7.07
N ASN A 358 30.95 -24.29 6.21
CA ASN A 358 31.29 -22.89 6.52
C ASN A 358 30.47 -21.89 5.68
N ILE A 359 29.44 -22.38 4.98
CA ILE A 359 28.49 -21.58 4.19
C ILE A 359 27.86 -20.51 5.09
N ALA A 360 27.90 -19.25 4.63
CA ALA A 360 27.38 -18.12 5.38
C ALA A 360 26.43 -17.26 4.53
N ASP A 361 25.50 -16.57 5.16
CA ASP A 361 24.68 -15.54 4.51
C ASP A 361 25.56 -14.36 4.07
N THR A 362 25.19 -13.74 2.95
CA THR A 362 25.73 -12.45 2.52
C THR A 362 25.01 -11.35 3.29
N THR A 363 25.74 -10.37 3.84
CA THR A 363 25.26 -9.36 4.81
C THR A 363 24.12 -8.41 4.37
N ASP A 364 23.44 -8.67 3.25
CA ASP A 364 22.51 -7.73 2.58
C ASP A 364 21.01 -8.06 2.71
N ASN A 365 20.58 -9.03 3.53
CA ASN A 365 19.19 -9.52 3.51
C ASN A 365 18.37 -9.18 4.78
N VAL A 366 18.00 -7.92 4.99
CA VAL A 366 16.95 -7.57 5.98
C VAL A 366 15.57 -7.69 5.33
N ASN A 367 14.99 -8.89 5.33
CA ASN A 367 13.56 -9.08 5.06
C ASN A 367 12.78 -9.03 6.38
N CYS A 368 12.18 -7.89 6.69
CA CYS A 368 11.26 -7.78 7.83
C CYS A 368 9.97 -8.57 7.55
N HIS A 369 9.82 -9.74 8.18
CA HIS A 369 8.55 -10.47 8.21
C HIS A 369 7.87 -10.26 9.58
N HIS A 370 6.60 -9.88 9.55
CA HIS A 370 5.82 -9.52 10.72
C HIS A 370 4.90 -10.67 11.13
N THR A 371 4.89 -11.01 12.41
CA THR A 371 3.86 -11.87 13.00
C THR A 371 3.34 -11.23 14.28
N HIS A 372 2.06 -10.84 14.27
CA HIS A 372 1.33 -10.38 15.45
C HIS A 372 1.02 -11.54 16.39
N ARG A 373 1.35 -11.40 17.68
CA ARG A 373 0.65 -12.09 18.76
C ARG A 373 -0.16 -11.05 19.53
N ARG A 374 -1.43 -11.41 19.73
CA ARG A 374 -2.56 -10.60 20.25
C ARG A 374 -2.29 -9.84 21.53
#